data_AF-A0A2U2DGM5-F1
#
_entry.id   AF-A0A2U2DGM5-F1
#
_cell.length_a   1.000
_cell.length_b   1.000
_cell.length_c   1.000
_cell.angle_alpha   90.00
_cell.angle_beta   90.00
_cell.angle_gamma   90.00
#
_symmetry.space_group_name_H-M   'P 1'
#
loop_
_entity.id
_entity.type
_entity.pdbx_description
1 polymer ?
#
loop_
_entity_poly.entity_id
_entity_poly.type
_entity_poly.pdbx_seq_one_letter_code
_entity_poly.pdbx_strand_id
1 'polypeptide(L)'
;MRTTPLAHLPDRLVLPRRLVPRRRPISELIDLHRQAVLADDAMFDEDGNVLDEKGAGDTLAEEHKRFKKLVGARCQTEDEVQAKLAYIVHGTVGERDALIDTVVECGLLESLLQSLILRAEACQ
;
A
#
# COMPACT_ATOMS: atom_id res chain seq x y z
N MET A 1 -11.53 62.39 25.92
CA MET A 1 -12.62 61.41 25.72
C MET A 1 -12.62 61.06 24.23
N ARG A 2 -12.02 59.91 23.83
CA ARG A 2 -12.67 58.69 23.27
C ARG A 2 -13.79 59.04 22.25
N THR A 3 -13.77 58.59 21.00
CA THR A 3 -13.74 57.18 20.55
C THR A 3 -13.32 57.04 19.07
N THR A 4 -12.42 56.10 18.78
CA THR A 4 -12.09 55.61 17.43
C THR A 4 -13.16 54.60 16.96
N PRO A 5 -13.58 54.55 15.69
CA PRO A 5 -14.54 53.54 15.22
C PRO A 5 -13.87 52.17 15.04
N LEU A 6 -14.59 51.11 15.42
CA LEU A 6 -14.23 49.71 15.23
C LEU A 6 -14.04 49.39 13.75
N ALA A 7 -12.82 49.02 13.37
CA ALA A 7 -12.55 48.35 12.11
C ALA A 7 -13.18 46.94 12.16
N HIS A 8 -14.11 46.72 11.24
CA HIS A 8 -14.76 45.44 10.97
C HIS A 8 -13.70 44.46 10.43
N LEU A 9 -13.30 43.47 11.24
CA LEU A 9 -12.46 42.37 10.78
C LEU A 9 -13.34 41.41 9.97
N PRO A 10 -13.01 41.11 8.69
CA PRO A 10 -13.77 40.13 7.93
C PRO A 10 -13.57 38.73 8.50
N ASP A 11 -14.67 38.00 8.44
CA ASP A 11 -14.83 36.59 8.80
C ASP A 11 -13.62 35.73 8.45
N ARG A 12 -13.28 34.86 9.39
CA ARG A 12 -12.24 33.84 9.24
C ARG A 12 -12.42 33.13 7.90
N LEU A 13 -11.43 33.29 7.02
CA LEU A 13 -11.21 32.40 5.88
C LEU A 13 -11.05 30.98 6.43
N VAL A 14 -12.15 30.23 6.50
CA VAL A 14 -12.14 28.79 6.67
C VAL A 14 -11.49 28.24 5.41
N LEU A 15 -10.18 28.01 5.46
CA LEU A 15 -9.47 27.32 4.40
C LEU A 15 -10.19 25.99 4.16
N PRO A 16 -10.49 25.64 2.89
CA PRO A 16 -11.14 24.37 2.60
C PRO A 16 -10.27 23.26 3.20
N ARG A 17 -10.89 22.43 4.05
CA ARG A 17 -10.28 21.19 4.54
C ARG A 17 -9.69 20.49 3.32
N ARG A 18 -8.35 20.49 3.20
CA ARG A 18 -7.67 19.69 2.20
C ARG A 18 -8.24 18.28 2.35
N LEU A 19 -8.85 17.76 1.29
CA LEU A 19 -9.28 16.39 1.23
C LEU A 19 -8.02 15.56 1.41
N VAL A 20 -7.76 15.11 2.64
CA VAL A 20 -6.71 14.14 2.91
C VAL A 20 -7.14 12.90 2.13
N PRO A 21 -6.38 12.44 1.13
CA PRO A 21 -6.76 11.25 0.37
C PRO A 21 -6.97 10.11 1.37
N ARG A 22 -8.17 9.53 1.37
CA ARG A 22 -8.47 8.37 2.22
C ARG A 22 -7.49 7.26 1.84
N ARG A 23 -6.66 6.86 2.81
CA ARG A 23 -5.79 5.70 2.65
C ARG A 23 -6.67 4.47 2.50
N ARG A 24 -6.31 3.57 1.58
CA ARG A 24 -6.99 2.30 1.39
C ARG A 24 -6.64 1.36 2.56
N PRO A 25 -7.60 0.59 3.10
CA PRO A 25 -7.32 -0.44 4.08
C PRO A 25 -6.32 -1.46 3.54
N ILE A 26 -5.55 -2.09 4.42
CA ILE A 26 -4.57 -3.12 4.02
C ILE A 26 -5.24 -4.29 3.28
N SER A 27 -6.43 -4.71 3.71
CA SER A 27 -7.18 -5.79 3.05
C SER A 27 -7.46 -5.49 1.58
N GLU A 28 -7.86 -4.25 1.26
CA GLU A 28 -8.08 -3.83 -0.12
C GLU A 28 -6.78 -3.87 -0.94
N LEU A 29 -5.65 -3.49 -0.34
CA LEU A 29 -4.35 -3.56 -1.02
C LEU A 29 -3.88 -4.99 -1.27
N ILE A 30 -4.18 -5.92 -0.35
CA ILE A 30 -3.95 -7.36 -0.54
C ILE A 30 -4.76 -7.88 -1.72
N ASP A 31 -6.05 -7.57 -1.78
CA ASP A 31 -6.93 -8.05 -2.84
C ASP A 31 -6.51 -7.50 -4.22
N LEU A 32 -6.09 -6.24 -4.27
CA LEU A 32 -5.56 -5.64 -5.50
C LEU A 32 -4.24 -6.28 -5.95
N HIS A 33 -3.38 -6.69 -5.03
CA HIS A 33 -2.17 -7.42 -5.38
C HIS A 33 -2.52 -8.82 -5.91
N ARG A 34 -3.40 -9.56 -5.23
CA ARG A 34 -3.86 -10.88 -5.70
C ARG A 34 -4.45 -10.83 -7.11
N GLN A 35 -5.26 -9.82 -7.41
CA GLN A 35 -5.81 -9.63 -8.74
C GLN A 35 -4.73 -9.38 -9.80
N ALA A 36 -3.67 -8.66 -9.45
CA ALA A 36 -2.56 -8.40 -10.36
C ALA A 36 -1.75 -9.68 -10.62
N VAL A 37 -1.47 -10.48 -9.59
CA VAL A 37 -0.82 -11.79 -9.75
C VAL A 37 -1.65 -12.71 -10.66
N LEU A 38 -2.96 -12.81 -10.43
CA LEU A 38 -3.83 -13.64 -11.28
C LEU A 38 -3.88 -13.15 -12.73
N ALA A 39 -3.73 -11.84 -12.95
CA ALA A 39 -3.65 -11.28 -14.29
C ALA A 39 -2.30 -11.59 -14.96
N ASP A 40 -1.21 -11.61 -14.19
CA ASP A 40 0.11 -12.00 -14.67
C ASP A 40 0.19 -13.50 -14.98
N ASP A 41 -0.28 -14.35 -14.05
CA ASP A 41 -0.37 -15.80 -14.25
C ASP A 41 -1.17 -16.16 -15.51
N ALA A 42 -2.21 -15.38 -15.84
CA ALA A 42 -3.01 -15.59 -17.04
C ALA A 42 -2.27 -15.27 -18.36
N MET A 43 -1.07 -14.67 -18.30
CA MET A 43 -0.21 -14.43 -19.46
C MET A 43 0.66 -15.65 -19.80
N PHE A 44 0.58 -16.73 -19.02
CA PHE A 44 1.33 -17.96 -19.23
C PHE A 44 0.38 -19.14 -19.49
N ASP A 45 0.84 -20.12 -20.27
CA ASP A 45 0.14 -21.39 -20.41
C ASP A 45 0.43 -22.35 -19.23
N GLU A 46 -0.17 -23.54 -19.27
CA GLU A 46 0.00 -24.56 -18.21
C GLU A 46 1.44 -25.09 -18.11
N ASP A 47 2.24 -24.94 -19.16
CA ASP A 47 3.65 -25.32 -19.22
C ASP A 47 4.58 -24.16 -18.78
N GLY A 48 4.02 -23.00 -18.45
CA GLY A 48 4.75 -21.79 -18.06
C GLY A 48 5.34 -21.00 -19.24
N ASN A 49 4.92 -21.27 -20.47
CA ASN A 49 5.34 -20.48 -21.62
C ASN A 49 4.49 -19.21 -21.73
N VAL A 50 5.14 -18.12 -22.12
CA VAL A 50 4.50 -16.82 -22.30
C VAL A 50 3.55 -16.86 -23.51
N LEU A 51 2.27 -16.52 -23.28
CA LEU A 51 1.24 -16.40 -24.31
C LEU A 51 1.32 -15.05 -25.06
N ASP A 52 1.64 -13.98 -24.32
CA ASP A 52 1.81 -12.62 -24.84
C ASP A 52 2.96 -11.92 -24.10
N GLU A 53 4.12 -11.76 -24.75
CA GLU A 53 5.30 -11.15 -24.14
C GLU A 53 5.08 -9.72 -23.68
N LYS A 54 4.28 -8.94 -24.42
CA LYS A 54 3.98 -7.57 -24.03
C LYS A 54 2.99 -7.55 -22.87
N GLY A 55 1.96 -8.38 -22.95
CA GLY A 55 0.99 -8.59 -21.87
C GLY A 55 1.66 -8.96 -20.56
N ALA A 56 2.53 -9.98 -20.59
CA ALA A 56 3.32 -10.43 -19.44
C ALA A 56 4.19 -9.32 -18.84
N GLY A 57 4.86 -8.52 -19.68
CA GLY A 57 5.63 -7.37 -19.18
C GLY A 57 4.77 -6.30 -18.49
N ASP A 58 3.60 -6.00 -19.05
CA ASP A 58 2.68 -5.00 -18.51
C ASP A 58 2.01 -5.49 -17.21
N THR A 59 1.64 -6.77 -17.12
CA THR A 59 1.02 -7.38 -15.92
C THR A 59 2.01 -7.52 -14.78
N LEU A 60 3.25 -7.95 -15.06
CA LEU A 60 4.32 -8.04 -14.05
C LEU A 60 4.65 -6.66 -13.47
N ALA A 61 4.74 -5.64 -14.32
CA ALA A 61 4.96 -4.27 -13.86
C ALA A 61 3.82 -3.77 -12.96
N GLU A 62 2.57 -4.12 -13.28
CA GLU A 62 1.42 -3.77 -12.45
C GLU A 62 1.40 -4.56 -11.14
N GLU A 63 1.72 -5.85 -11.14
CA GLU A 63 1.89 -6.68 -9.94
C GLU A 63 2.89 -6.02 -8.98
N HIS A 64 4.11 -5.75 -9.45
CA HIS A 64 5.17 -5.11 -8.66
C HIS A 64 4.71 -3.77 -8.08
N LYS A 65 4.00 -2.97 -8.88
CA LYS A 65 3.45 -1.69 -8.42
C LYS A 65 2.41 -1.85 -7.32
N ARG A 66 1.53 -2.86 -7.42
CA ARG A 66 0.54 -3.17 -6.37
C ARG A 66 1.22 -3.70 -5.12
N PHE A 67 2.22 -4.56 -5.26
CA PHE A 67 3.00 -5.09 -4.15
C PHE A 67 3.72 -3.97 -3.39
N LYS A 68 4.46 -3.10 -4.10
CA LYS A 68 5.13 -1.94 -3.49
C LYS A 68 4.17 -1.05 -2.71
N LYS A 69 2.97 -0.83 -3.26
CA LYS A 69 1.93 -0.06 -2.59
C LYS A 69 1.40 -0.72 -1.32
N LEU A 70 1.24 -2.05 -1.33
CA LEU A 70 0.85 -2.83 -0.15
C LEU A 70 1.91 -2.75 0.96
N VAL A 71 3.18 -3.02 0.61
CA VAL A 71 4.28 -3.03 1.58
C VAL A 71 4.50 -1.63 2.16
N GLY A 72 4.50 -0.60 1.33
CA GLY A 72 4.71 0.80 1.74
C GLY A 72 3.51 1.46 2.44
N ALA A 73 2.33 0.83 2.45
CA ALA A 73 1.18 1.37 3.16
C ALA A 73 1.38 1.24 4.68
N ARG A 74 1.15 2.30 5.45
CA ARG A 74 1.16 2.19 6.92
C ARG A 74 -0.12 1.52 7.42
N CYS A 75 0.03 0.56 8.33
CA CYS A 75 -1.10 0.00 9.07
C CYS A 75 -1.58 1.00 10.13
N GLN A 76 -2.88 1.00 10.40
CA GLN A 76 -3.51 1.82 11.43
C GLN A 76 -3.94 1.01 12.65
N THR A 77 -4.14 -0.29 12.48
CA THR A 77 -4.56 -1.21 13.54
C THR A 77 -3.65 -2.43 13.57
N GLU A 78 -3.70 -3.15 14.69
CA GLU A 78 -3.02 -4.44 14.82
C GLU A 78 -3.55 -5.46 13.80
N ASP A 79 -4.87 -5.52 13.59
CA ASP A 79 -5.47 -6.42 12.60
C ASP A 79 -4.90 -6.19 11.19
N GLU A 80 -4.67 -4.92 10.81
CA GLU A 80 -4.04 -4.60 9.53
C GLU A 80 -2.58 -5.03 9.47
N VAL A 81 -1.85 -4.95 10.58
CA VAL A 81 -0.49 -5.49 10.69
C VAL A 81 -0.50 -7.00 10.53
N GLN A 82 -1.36 -7.72 11.25
CA GLN A 82 -1.46 -9.17 11.17
C GLN A 82 -1.83 -9.62 9.75
N ALA A 83 -2.83 -8.97 9.14
CA ALA A 83 -3.25 -9.27 7.77
C ALA A 83 -2.10 -9.06 6.77
N LYS A 84 -1.37 -7.94 6.87
CA LYS A 84 -0.22 -7.66 5.99
C LYS A 84 0.88 -8.70 6.16
N LEU A 85 1.29 -8.98 7.40
CA LEU A 85 2.37 -9.92 7.68
C LEU A 85 1.99 -11.34 7.28
N ALA A 86 0.77 -11.77 7.61
CA ALA A 86 0.28 -13.08 7.19
C ALA A 86 0.29 -13.21 5.67
N TYR A 87 -0.11 -12.16 4.95
CA TYR A 87 -0.06 -12.16 3.50
C TYR A 87 1.38 -12.21 2.95
N ILE A 88 2.29 -11.35 3.43
CA ILE A 88 3.68 -11.31 2.94
C ILE A 88 4.43 -12.63 3.24
N VAL A 89 4.24 -13.18 4.45
CA VAL A 89 4.99 -14.36 4.91
C VAL A 89 4.38 -15.67 4.42
N HIS A 90 3.05 -15.77 4.39
CA HIS A 90 2.36 -17.04 4.14
C HIS A 90 1.44 -17.04 2.93
N GLY A 91 1.04 -15.86 2.43
CA GLY A 91 -0.06 -15.71 1.47
C GLY A 91 0.31 -15.08 0.13
N THR A 92 1.58 -14.81 -0.14
CA THR A 92 2.05 -14.33 -1.44
C THR A 92 1.74 -15.39 -2.49
N VAL A 93 0.89 -15.02 -3.45
CA VAL A 93 0.69 -15.76 -4.71
C VAL A 93 1.81 -15.27 -5.63
N GLY A 94 2.49 -16.16 -6.35
CA GLY A 94 3.68 -15.86 -7.16
C GLY A 94 5.02 -16.29 -6.55
N GLU A 95 6.14 -15.90 -7.17
CA GLU A 95 7.50 -16.21 -6.69
C GLU A 95 7.91 -15.31 -5.52
N ARG A 96 7.83 -15.88 -4.31
CA ARG A 96 8.09 -15.16 -3.05
C ARG A 96 9.47 -14.49 -2.99
N ASP A 97 10.49 -15.10 -3.57
CA ASP A 97 11.86 -14.58 -3.52
C ASP A 97 11.98 -13.28 -4.33
N ALA A 98 11.39 -13.21 -5.52
CA ALA A 98 11.32 -11.99 -6.34
C ALA A 98 10.55 -10.84 -5.65
N LEU A 99 9.52 -11.18 -4.88
CA LEU A 99 8.76 -10.21 -4.09
C LEU A 99 9.58 -9.69 -2.91
N ILE A 100 10.35 -10.55 -2.22
CA ILE A 100 11.23 -10.11 -1.12
C ILE A 100 12.36 -9.22 -1.66
N ASP A 101 12.96 -9.56 -2.80
CA ASP A 101 13.95 -8.72 -3.46
C ASP A 101 13.37 -7.34 -3.78
N THR A 102 12.12 -7.29 -4.24
CA THR A 102 11.41 -6.02 -4.46
C THR A 102 11.30 -5.16 -3.20
N VAL A 103 11.12 -5.76 -2.01
CA VAL A 103 11.09 -5.01 -0.73
C VAL A 103 12.44 -4.40 -0.41
N VAL A 104 13.53 -5.15 -0.63
CA VAL A 104 14.91 -4.71 -0.38
C VAL A 104 15.30 -3.60 -1.35
N GLU A 105 15.10 -3.81 -2.65
CA GLU A 105 15.45 -2.85 -3.71
C GLU A 105 14.72 -1.52 -3.57
N CYS A 106 13.46 -1.54 -3.13
CA CYS A 106 12.65 -0.33 -2.99
C CYS A 106 12.82 0.39 -1.65
N GLY A 107 13.74 -0.08 -0.78
CA GLY A 107 13.95 0.51 0.55
C GLY A 107 12.71 0.46 1.45
N LEU A 108 11.79 -0.50 1.20
CA LEU A 108 10.53 -0.61 1.92
C LEU A 108 10.67 -1.38 3.24
N LEU A 109 11.89 -1.84 3.55
CA LEU A 109 12.23 -2.56 4.77
C LEU A 109 11.82 -1.78 6.03
N GLU A 110 12.00 -0.46 6.07
CA GLU A 110 11.59 0.37 7.20
C GLU A 110 10.08 0.32 7.45
N SER A 111 9.26 0.32 6.39
CA SER A 111 7.79 0.25 6.52
C SER A 111 7.32 -1.12 6.98
N LEU A 112 8.02 -2.18 6.56
CA LEU A 112 7.77 -3.54 7.04
C LEU A 112 8.18 -3.69 8.51
N LEU A 113 9.35 -3.17 8.89
CA LEU A 113 9.84 -3.14 10.27
C LEU A 113 8.92 -2.35 11.20
N GLN A 114 8.39 -1.21 10.76
CA GLN A 114 7.38 -0.46 11.53
C GLN A 114 6.11 -1.27 11.76
N SER A 115 5.68 -2.07 10.78
CA SER A 115 4.54 -2.96 10.96
C SER A 115 4.86 -4.03 12.01
N LEU A 116 6.07 -4.59 12.02
CA LEU A 116 6.50 -5.57 13.03
C LEU A 116 6.60 -4.98 14.44
N ILE A 117 7.09 -3.75 14.59
CA ILE A 117 7.20 -3.05 15.89
C ILE A 117 5.82 -2.83 16.50
N LEU A 118 4.84 -2.33 15.74
CA LEU A 118 3.47 -2.12 16.22
C LEU A 118 2.82 -3.42 16.74
N ARG A 119 3.14 -4.57 16.15
CA ARG A 119 2.70 -5.88 16.65
C ARG A 119 3.38 -6.25 17.97
N ALA A 120 4.68 -5.98 18.10
CA ALA A 120 5.42 -6.30 19.32
C ALA A 120 4.91 -5.49 20.52
N GLU A 121 4.53 -4.22 20.30
CA GLU A 121 3.92 -3.36 21.33
C GLU A 121 2.52 -3.80 21.74
N ALA A 122 1.75 -4.42 20.83
CA ALA A 122 0.41 -4.93 21.13
C ALA A 122 0.40 -6.25 21.93
N CYS A 123 1.53 -6.97 21.95
CA CYS A 123 1.69 -8.24 22.68
C CYS A 123 2.25 -8.07 24.11
N GLN A 124 2.42 -6.84 24.60
CA GLN A 124 2.85 -6.52 25.99
C GLN A 124 1.65 -6.16 26.87
#